data_AF-A0ABD5WFL3-F1
#
_entry.id   AF-A0ABD5WFL3-F1
#
_cell.length_a   1.000
_cell.length_b   1.000
_cell.length_c   1.000
_cell.angle_alpha   90.00
_cell.angle_beta   90.00
_cell.angle_gamma   90.00
#
_symmetry.space_group_name_H-M   'P 1'
#
loop_
_entity.id
_entity.type
_entity.pdbx_description
1 polymer ?
#
loop_
_entity_poly.entity_id
_entity_poly.type
_entity_poly.pdbx_seq_one_letter_code
_entity_poly.pdbx_strand_id
1 'polypeptide(L)'
;MPEHTRRRLLAATGTAAAASLAGCSALPFGDDPTVSGGDLAAVVAEPAPSVPASLPVAMASDHLAETETAIRDDLASVPASVDAAAAPNGAIRDRLTRERDRATEALARATEAQSPWERAGRVRRARSAVGFLVGAWAAIDGDRSVAAVRRDADAVRADLAAFRRTWAYVGADPVDAVVVHDAIAGLVRGCLADLNRVLSATPSDPTAALTVAETDEHLAGARVALRDAAHLFDRLDRGDGVRDRRDTFASAAAALVEQVRTRRRDLGLADGTPTSGVPEGAVPAERALHERERDARRGARIEEFRATGAFPRAVVEAHRELALLGAVETLRARVDAGEAVDPASADDLRTIRRRAREAVATSAADGRTRPLDRLRLHDLAAAIAYYDDDLSRYDADRQVSIPGLGWELAGYVSVAAVARNVVPASDAVAAALTGSGA
;
A
#
# COMPACT_ATOMS: atom_id res chain seq x y z
N MET A 1 10.26 -42.91 -29.47
CA MET A 1 9.47 -44.08 -29.92
C MET A 1 10.42 -45.13 -30.48
N PRO A 2 10.23 -46.45 -30.31
CA PRO A 2 8.99 -47.20 -29.99
C PRO A 2 9.06 -47.93 -28.62
N GLU A 3 7.98 -47.98 -27.84
CA GLU A 3 6.94 -49.04 -27.81
C GLU A 3 7.45 -50.46 -27.52
N HIS A 4 7.22 -50.92 -26.28
CA HIS A 4 7.06 -52.35 -25.99
C HIS A 4 5.72 -52.61 -25.29
N THR A 5 4.73 -52.86 -26.14
CA THR A 5 3.55 -53.69 -25.89
C THR A 5 3.97 -55.08 -25.42
N ARG A 6 3.52 -55.54 -24.24
CA ARG A 6 3.20 -56.96 -24.00
C ARG A 6 2.00 -57.12 -23.05
N ARG A 7 0.88 -57.48 -23.68
CA ARG A 7 -0.38 -57.95 -23.12
C ARG A 7 -0.38 -59.48 -23.19
N ARG A 8 -1.08 -60.14 -22.24
CA ARG A 8 -1.34 -61.61 -22.07
C ARG A 8 -0.26 -62.32 -21.22
N LEU A 9 -0.56 -63.15 -20.22
CA LEU A 9 -1.61 -64.17 -20.02
C LEU A 9 -1.95 -64.27 -18.49
N LEU A 10 -3.23 -64.27 -18.09
CA LEU A 10 -4.05 -65.43 -17.62
C LEU A 10 -3.53 -66.08 -16.30
N ALA A 11 -4.18 -65.91 -15.14
CA ALA A 11 -5.50 -66.39 -14.70
C ALA A 11 -5.52 -67.87 -14.23
N ALA A 12 -6.02 -68.07 -13.00
CA ALA A 12 -6.52 -69.29 -12.30
C ALA A 12 -5.81 -69.48 -10.94
N THR A 13 -6.43 -69.77 -9.79
CA THR A 13 -7.81 -70.05 -9.33
C THR A 13 -7.73 -70.16 -7.79
N GLY A 14 -8.77 -69.81 -7.03
CA GLY A 14 -8.87 -70.23 -5.61
C GLY A 14 -9.75 -69.38 -4.71
N THR A 15 -11.07 -69.50 -4.84
CA THR A 15 -12.09 -69.04 -3.89
C THR A 15 -12.14 -69.91 -2.63
N ALA A 16 -12.05 -69.31 -1.43
CA ALA A 16 -12.96 -69.56 -0.29
C ALA A 16 -12.46 -68.84 1.00
N ALA A 17 -13.21 -67.81 1.43
CA ALA A 17 -13.68 -67.60 2.81
C ALA A 17 -14.13 -66.14 2.97
N ALA A 18 -15.45 -65.96 2.98
CA ALA A 18 -16.09 -64.69 3.27
C ALA A 18 -16.15 -64.47 4.79
N ALA A 19 -15.54 -63.39 5.29
CA ALA A 19 -15.99 -62.64 6.46
C ALA A 19 -15.28 -61.27 6.50
N SER A 20 -16.08 -60.20 6.56
CA SER A 20 -15.71 -58.80 6.81
C SER A 20 -14.84 -58.06 5.78
N LEU A 21 -15.40 -57.83 4.58
CA LEU A 21 -15.04 -56.69 3.72
C LEU A 21 -16.22 -55.72 3.67
N ALA A 22 -16.37 -54.93 4.72
CA ALA A 22 -17.14 -53.69 4.72
C ALA A 22 -16.26 -52.65 5.43
N GLY A 23 -15.39 -51.98 4.67
CA GLY A 23 -14.50 -50.98 5.26
C GLY A 23 -13.25 -50.71 4.43
N CYS A 24 -13.38 -50.47 3.12
CA CYS A 24 -12.32 -49.91 2.28
C CYS A 24 -12.92 -49.26 1.03
N SER A 25 -13.85 -48.32 1.23
CA SER A 25 -14.27 -47.36 0.20
C SER A 25 -14.87 -46.10 0.85
N ALA A 26 -14.24 -45.63 1.93
CA ALA A 26 -14.46 -44.30 2.48
C ALA A 26 -13.18 -43.49 2.20
N LEU A 27 -13.11 -42.93 1.00
CA LEU A 27 -12.35 -41.69 0.82
C LEU A 27 -12.96 -40.67 1.80
N PRO A 28 -12.17 -39.93 2.58
CA PRO A 28 -12.70 -38.90 3.46
C PRO A 28 -13.12 -37.70 2.60
N PHE A 29 -14.25 -37.82 1.90
CA PHE A 29 -14.99 -36.65 1.43
C PHE A 29 -15.79 -36.15 2.63
N GLY A 30 -15.09 -35.55 3.59
CA GLY A 30 -15.77 -34.64 4.52
C GLY A 30 -16.11 -33.39 3.73
N ASP A 31 -17.34 -32.90 3.84
CA ASP A 31 -17.68 -31.58 3.31
C ASP A 31 -16.74 -30.55 3.96
N ASP A 32 -16.07 -29.73 3.14
CA ASP A 32 -15.27 -28.62 3.64
C ASP A 32 -16.13 -27.77 4.59
N PRO A 33 -15.59 -27.32 5.73
CA PRO A 33 -16.37 -26.49 6.64
C PRO A 33 -16.82 -25.22 5.91
N THR A 34 -18.12 -24.92 6.00
CA THR A 34 -18.72 -23.74 5.36
C THR A 34 -19.21 -22.73 6.39
N VAL A 35 -19.30 -21.49 5.96
CA VAL A 35 -19.86 -20.37 6.72
C VAL A 35 -20.82 -19.58 5.84
N SER A 36 -21.90 -19.05 6.42
CA SER A 36 -22.83 -18.22 5.66
C SER A 36 -22.28 -16.81 5.43
N GLY A 37 -22.70 -16.14 4.35
CA GLY A 37 -22.38 -14.73 4.15
C GLY A 37 -22.88 -13.84 5.29
N GLY A 38 -24.00 -14.19 5.93
CA GLY A 38 -24.51 -13.50 7.12
C GLY A 38 -23.55 -13.61 8.31
N ASP A 39 -22.95 -14.79 8.52
CA ASP A 39 -21.92 -14.98 9.53
C ASP A 39 -20.63 -14.20 9.22
N LEU A 40 -20.24 -14.12 7.94
CA LEU A 40 -19.11 -13.30 7.49
C LEU A 40 -19.36 -11.81 7.74
N ALA A 41 -20.55 -11.32 7.41
CA ALA A 41 -20.98 -9.96 7.73
C ALA A 41 -20.91 -9.70 9.24
N ALA A 42 -21.33 -10.66 10.07
CA ALA A 42 -21.21 -10.56 11.52
C ALA A 42 -19.75 -10.57 12.02
N VAL A 43 -18.83 -11.29 11.36
CA VAL A 43 -17.39 -11.28 11.67
C VAL A 43 -16.78 -9.89 11.47
N VAL A 44 -17.21 -9.18 10.42
CA VAL A 44 -16.66 -7.86 10.04
C VAL A 44 -17.48 -6.67 10.53
N ALA A 45 -18.58 -6.91 11.25
CA ALA A 45 -19.49 -5.87 11.73
C ALA A 45 -18.80 -4.80 12.61
N GLU A 46 -17.82 -5.21 13.41
CA GLU A 46 -17.00 -4.26 14.17
C GLU A 46 -15.93 -3.65 13.26
N PRO A 47 -15.83 -2.32 13.10
CA PRO A 47 -14.93 -1.71 12.13
C PRO A 47 -13.44 -2.00 12.42
N ALA A 48 -12.63 -1.99 11.37
CA ALA A 48 -11.18 -2.03 11.48
C ALA A 48 -10.67 -0.90 12.41
N PRO A 49 -9.56 -1.12 13.15
CA PRO A 49 -8.97 -0.08 13.99
C PRO A 49 -8.55 1.11 13.13
N SER A 50 -8.81 2.33 13.60
CA SER A 50 -8.41 3.55 12.91
C SER A 50 -7.02 3.99 13.38
N VAL A 51 -6.06 3.98 12.45
CA VAL A 51 -4.73 4.57 12.65
C VAL A 51 -4.51 5.62 11.56
N PRO A 52 -4.85 6.89 11.80
CA PRO A 52 -4.68 7.96 10.82
C PRO A 52 -3.22 8.10 10.39
N ALA A 53 -2.96 8.14 9.08
CA ALA A 53 -1.64 8.46 8.54
C ALA A 53 -1.31 9.90 8.91
N SER A 54 -0.17 10.13 9.56
CA SER A 54 0.21 11.45 10.06
C SER A 54 1.69 11.68 9.87
N LEU A 55 2.07 12.93 9.59
CA LEU A 55 3.46 13.35 9.66
C LEU A 55 3.71 14.12 10.96
N PRO A 56 4.93 14.04 11.51
CA PRO A 56 5.35 14.86 12.66
C PRO A 56 5.20 16.36 12.39
N VAL A 57 5.48 16.77 11.16
CA VAL A 57 5.25 18.12 10.67
C VAL A 57 3.93 18.16 9.91
N ALA A 58 2.94 18.83 10.49
CA ALA A 58 1.62 18.95 9.89
C ALA A 58 1.61 19.85 8.65
N MET A 59 0.79 19.47 7.67
CA MET A 59 0.35 20.36 6.60
C MET A 59 -0.44 21.51 7.21
N ALA A 60 -0.13 22.76 6.84
CA ALA A 60 -0.81 23.92 7.41
C ALA A 60 -2.25 23.96 6.90
N SER A 61 -3.20 24.32 7.78
CA SER A 61 -4.62 24.47 7.43
C SER A 61 -4.82 25.43 6.26
N ASP A 62 -4.09 26.55 6.28
CA ASP A 62 -4.28 27.64 5.32
C ASP A 62 -3.75 27.23 3.94
N HIS A 63 -2.62 26.52 3.89
CA HIS A 63 -2.11 25.92 2.64
C HIS A 63 -3.10 24.93 2.01
N LEU A 64 -3.78 24.12 2.84
CA LEU A 64 -4.83 23.21 2.35
C LEU A 64 -6.07 23.97 1.90
N ALA A 65 -6.51 24.98 2.67
CA ALA A 65 -7.67 25.80 2.34
C ALA A 65 -7.47 26.56 1.02
N GLU A 66 -6.30 27.15 0.81
CA GLU A 66 -5.93 27.80 -0.46
C GLU A 66 -6.05 26.84 -1.65
N THR A 67 -5.52 25.62 -1.50
CA THR A 67 -5.57 24.62 -2.57
C THR A 67 -7.01 24.17 -2.84
N GLU A 68 -7.82 23.98 -1.80
CA GLU A 68 -9.23 23.64 -1.94
C GLU A 68 -10.05 24.77 -2.59
N THR A 69 -9.79 26.03 -2.26
CA THR A 69 -10.43 27.18 -2.91
C THR A 69 -10.09 27.19 -4.40
N ALA A 70 -8.82 27.03 -4.77
CA ALA A 70 -8.42 26.95 -6.17
C ALA A 70 -9.09 25.77 -6.92
N ILE A 71 -9.31 24.63 -6.26
CA ILE A 71 -10.04 23.50 -6.83
C ILE A 71 -11.52 23.85 -7.08
N ARG A 72 -12.17 24.55 -6.14
CA ARG A 72 -13.59 24.97 -6.28
C ARG A 72 -13.75 26.01 -7.39
N ASP A 73 -12.82 26.97 -7.48
CA ASP A 73 -12.81 27.99 -8.52
C ASP A 73 -12.65 27.35 -9.91
N ASP A 74 -11.72 26.41 -10.06
CA ASP A 74 -11.52 25.67 -11.30
C ASP A 74 -12.75 24.81 -11.66
N LEU A 75 -13.40 24.16 -10.68
CA LEU A 75 -14.65 23.41 -10.91
C LEU A 75 -15.82 24.29 -11.36
N ALA A 76 -15.86 25.54 -10.87
CA ALA A 76 -16.88 26.53 -11.24
C ALA A 76 -16.61 27.14 -12.63
N SER A 77 -15.35 27.13 -13.09
CA SER A 77 -14.98 27.61 -14.43
C SER A 77 -15.41 26.68 -15.56
N VAL A 78 -15.63 25.39 -15.26
CA VAL A 78 -16.09 24.38 -16.23
C VAL A 78 -17.61 24.23 -16.15
N PRO A 79 -18.36 24.18 -17.27
CA PRO A 79 -19.80 23.96 -17.26
C PRO A 79 -20.23 22.70 -16.51
N ALA A 80 -21.29 22.81 -15.71
CA ALA A 80 -21.81 21.70 -14.89
C ALA A 80 -22.22 20.48 -15.73
N SER A 81 -22.74 20.72 -16.93
CA SER A 81 -22.99 19.71 -17.95
C SER A 81 -22.42 20.17 -19.30
N VAL A 82 -21.92 19.21 -20.07
CA VAL A 82 -21.46 19.43 -21.44
C VAL A 82 -22.50 18.83 -22.37
N ASP A 83 -23.01 19.60 -23.32
CA ASP A 83 -24.02 19.15 -24.27
C ASP A 83 -23.40 18.59 -25.56
N ALA A 84 -24.25 18.08 -26.45
CA ALA A 84 -23.80 17.52 -27.73
C ALA A 84 -23.32 18.59 -28.73
N ALA A 85 -23.63 19.87 -28.52
CA ALA A 85 -23.13 20.95 -29.36
C ALA A 85 -21.65 21.25 -29.01
N ALA A 86 -21.31 21.26 -27.73
CA ALA A 86 -19.95 21.45 -27.25
C ALA A 86 -19.07 20.20 -27.44
N ALA A 87 -19.60 19.00 -27.17
CA ALA A 87 -18.88 17.74 -27.36
C ALA A 87 -19.80 16.68 -28.00
N PRO A 88 -19.79 16.49 -29.33
CA PRO A 88 -20.69 15.57 -30.02
C PRO A 88 -20.55 14.11 -29.58
N ASN A 89 -19.35 13.69 -29.20
CA ASN A 89 -19.06 12.33 -28.76
C ASN A 89 -19.61 12.08 -27.33
N GLY A 90 -20.60 11.20 -27.20
CA GLY A 90 -21.20 10.83 -25.92
C GLY A 90 -20.22 10.24 -24.90
N ALA A 91 -19.23 9.46 -25.35
CA ALA A 91 -18.23 8.88 -24.46
C ALA A 91 -17.33 9.95 -23.80
N ILE A 92 -17.06 11.05 -24.51
CA ILE A 92 -16.32 12.20 -23.95
C ILE A 92 -17.18 12.88 -22.86
N ARG A 93 -18.45 13.13 -23.14
CA ARG A 93 -19.38 13.72 -22.16
C ARG A 93 -19.49 12.87 -20.90
N ASP A 94 -19.69 11.55 -21.04
CA ASP A 94 -19.78 10.63 -19.91
C ASP A 94 -18.49 10.60 -19.09
N ARG A 95 -17.32 10.68 -19.75
CA ARG A 95 -16.03 10.74 -19.06
C ARG A 95 -15.90 12.04 -18.25
N LEU A 96 -16.31 13.18 -18.79
CA LEU A 96 -16.28 14.46 -18.08
C LEU A 96 -17.21 14.47 -16.86
N THR A 97 -18.41 13.91 -16.98
CA THR A 97 -19.32 13.75 -15.84
C THR A 97 -18.67 12.90 -14.74
N ARG A 98 -18.10 11.74 -15.09
CA ARG A 98 -17.41 10.88 -14.11
C ARG A 98 -16.24 11.57 -13.42
N GLU A 99 -15.44 12.36 -14.14
CA GLU A 99 -14.32 13.08 -13.53
C GLU A 99 -14.79 14.26 -12.67
N ARG A 100 -15.92 14.91 -12.99
CA ARG A 100 -16.56 15.89 -12.11
C ARG A 100 -17.04 15.25 -10.81
N ASP A 101 -17.70 14.10 -10.90
CA ASP A 101 -18.13 13.34 -9.73
C ASP A 101 -16.93 12.94 -8.87
N ARG A 102 -15.87 12.42 -9.50
CA ARG A 102 -14.61 12.05 -8.82
C ARG A 102 -13.96 13.24 -8.12
N ALA A 103 -13.89 14.39 -8.77
CA ALA A 103 -13.31 15.61 -8.18
C ALA A 103 -14.13 16.10 -6.98
N THR A 104 -15.45 16.12 -7.11
CA THR A 104 -16.38 16.55 -6.06
C THR A 104 -16.35 15.60 -4.86
N GLU A 105 -16.38 14.28 -5.13
CA GLU A 105 -16.26 13.24 -4.12
C GLU A 105 -14.91 13.30 -3.42
N ALA A 106 -13.81 13.50 -4.14
CA ALA A 106 -12.48 13.64 -3.54
C ALA A 106 -12.39 14.86 -2.61
N LEU A 107 -13.03 15.98 -2.96
CA LEU A 107 -13.09 17.19 -2.13
C LEU A 107 -13.99 16.98 -0.90
N ALA A 108 -15.15 16.33 -1.05
CA ALA A 108 -16.01 15.98 0.07
C ALA A 108 -15.29 15.06 1.06
N ARG A 109 -14.66 13.99 0.55
CA ARG A 109 -13.82 13.08 1.33
C ARG A 109 -12.66 13.81 1.98
N ALA A 110 -12.13 14.91 1.44
CA ALA A 110 -11.07 15.66 2.12
C ALA A 110 -11.47 16.14 3.52
N THR A 111 -12.75 16.46 3.74
CA THR A 111 -13.28 16.86 5.06
C THR A 111 -13.43 15.71 6.05
N GLU A 112 -13.49 14.47 5.56
CA GLU A 112 -13.57 13.24 6.35
C GLU A 112 -12.18 12.67 6.70
N ALA A 113 -11.11 13.35 6.29
CA ALA A 113 -9.75 12.91 6.58
C ALA A 113 -9.47 13.00 8.09
N GLN A 114 -8.81 11.97 8.62
CA GLN A 114 -8.55 11.89 10.06
C GLN A 114 -7.24 12.60 10.46
N SER A 115 -6.50 13.11 9.46
CA SER A 115 -5.31 13.93 9.67
C SER A 115 -5.12 14.98 8.57
N PRO A 116 -4.32 16.04 8.83
CA PRO A 116 -3.92 16.99 7.79
C PRO A 116 -3.15 16.35 6.62
N TRP A 117 -2.39 15.28 6.88
CA TRP A 117 -1.62 14.59 5.85
C TRP A 117 -2.52 13.77 4.91
N GLU A 118 -3.51 13.08 5.47
CA GLU A 118 -4.54 12.39 4.69
C GLU A 118 -5.37 13.38 3.88
N ARG A 119 -5.75 14.51 4.50
CA ARG A 119 -6.45 15.60 3.82
C ARG A 119 -5.66 16.10 2.62
N ALA A 120 -4.37 16.38 2.80
CA ALA A 120 -3.48 16.78 1.70
C ALA A 120 -3.47 15.74 0.57
N GLY A 121 -3.40 14.45 0.90
CA GLY A 121 -3.51 13.38 -0.09
C GLY A 121 -4.83 13.39 -0.88
N ARG A 122 -5.96 13.63 -0.21
CA ARG A 122 -7.29 13.73 -0.85
C ARG A 122 -7.40 15.00 -1.71
N VAL A 123 -6.92 16.15 -1.21
CA VAL A 123 -6.86 17.42 -1.95
C VAL A 123 -5.98 17.30 -3.19
N ARG A 124 -4.82 16.63 -3.13
CA ARG A 124 -3.98 16.37 -4.31
C ARG A 124 -4.73 15.55 -5.38
N ARG A 125 -5.47 14.50 -4.99
CA ARG A 125 -6.28 13.71 -5.93
C ARG A 125 -7.39 14.55 -6.56
N ALA A 126 -8.07 15.38 -5.77
CA ALA A 126 -9.07 16.32 -6.29
C ALA A 126 -8.43 17.32 -7.27
N ARG A 127 -7.22 17.84 -6.98
CA ARG A 127 -6.50 18.73 -7.88
C ARG A 127 -6.19 18.09 -9.24
N SER A 128 -5.71 16.85 -9.26
CA SER A 128 -5.49 16.10 -10.50
C SER A 128 -6.80 15.92 -11.29
N ALA A 129 -7.87 15.45 -10.64
CA ALA A 129 -9.16 15.25 -11.29
C ALA A 129 -9.75 16.55 -11.86
N VAL A 130 -9.60 17.67 -11.16
CA VAL A 130 -10.02 18.99 -11.70
C VAL A 130 -9.12 19.46 -12.83
N GLY A 131 -7.82 19.15 -12.79
CA GLY A 131 -6.90 19.38 -13.91
C GLY A 131 -7.36 18.71 -15.19
N PHE A 132 -7.90 17.48 -15.10
CA PHE A 132 -8.54 16.80 -16.24
C PHE A 132 -9.68 17.65 -16.84
N LEU A 133 -10.61 18.12 -15.99
CA LEU A 133 -11.80 18.85 -16.44
C LEU A 133 -11.45 20.19 -17.10
N VAL A 134 -10.57 20.96 -16.46
CA VAL A 134 -10.10 22.25 -16.98
C VAL A 134 -9.37 22.05 -18.31
N GLY A 135 -8.47 21.06 -18.37
CA GLY A 135 -7.74 20.74 -19.60
C GLY A 135 -8.66 20.28 -20.74
N ALA A 136 -9.65 19.44 -20.43
CA ALA A 136 -10.62 18.99 -21.41
C ALA A 136 -11.47 20.13 -21.96
N TRP A 137 -12.00 21.00 -21.07
CA TRP A 137 -12.85 22.11 -21.47
C TRP A 137 -12.08 23.12 -22.32
N ALA A 138 -10.87 23.51 -21.89
CA ALA A 138 -10.03 24.41 -22.67
C ALA A 138 -9.59 23.79 -24.02
N ALA A 139 -9.48 22.47 -24.12
CA ALA A 139 -9.20 21.79 -25.39
C ALA A 139 -10.42 21.79 -26.33
N ILE A 140 -11.64 21.64 -25.78
CA ILE A 140 -12.89 21.73 -26.54
C ILE A 140 -13.05 23.14 -27.14
N ASP A 141 -12.70 24.18 -26.36
CA ASP A 141 -12.73 25.57 -26.82
C ASP A 141 -11.56 25.94 -27.76
N GLY A 142 -10.59 25.03 -27.97
CA GLY A 142 -9.45 25.24 -28.86
C GLY A 142 -8.28 26.01 -28.25
N ASP A 143 -8.35 26.35 -26.96
CA ASP A 143 -7.35 27.14 -26.23
C ASP A 143 -6.21 26.28 -25.64
N ARG A 144 -6.38 24.96 -25.62
CA ARG A 144 -5.41 24.04 -25.00
C ARG A 144 -4.97 22.92 -25.95
N SER A 145 -3.68 22.62 -25.93
CA SER A 145 -3.06 21.54 -26.71
C SER A 145 -1.98 20.83 -25.89
N VAL A 146 -1.65 19.58 -26.25
CA VAL A 146 -0.58 18.80 -25.59
C VAL A 146 0.75 19.55 -25.63
N ALA A 147 1.02 20.28 -26.71
CA ALA A 147 2.22 21.12 -26.83
C ALA A 147 2.22 22.27 -25.82
N ALA A 148 1.08 22.89 -25.54
CA ALA A 148 0.97 23.91 -24.51
C ALA A 148 1.19 23.32 -23.11
N VAL A 149 0.59 22.17 -22.79
CA VAL A 149 0.78 21.48 -21.51
C VAL A 149 2.25 21.11 -21.28
N ARG A 150 2.95 20.64 -22.33
CA ARG A 150 4.38 20.33 -22.27
C ARG A 150 5.25 21.56 -21.98
N ARG A 151 4.95 22.71 -22.59
CA ARG A 151 5.66 23.97 -22.28
C ARG A 151 5.47 24.36 -20.81
N ASP A 152 4.26 24.19 -20.28
CA ASP A 152 3.98 24.44 -18.87
C ASP A 152 4.72 23.47 -17.94
N ALA A 153 4.94 22.23 -18.37
CA ALA A 153 5.71 21.24 -17.63
C ALA A 153 7.19 21.64 -17.51
N ASP A 154 7.75 22.39 -18.47
CA ASP A 154 9.13 22.88 -18.37
C ASP A 154 9.33 23.85 -17.20
N ALA A 155 8.33 24.68 -16.88
CA ALA A 155 8.35 25.52 -15.69
C ALA A 155 8.38 24.68 -14.40
N VAL A 156 7.54 23.65 -14.32
CA VAL A 156 7.51 22.73 -13.16
C VAL A 156 8.83 21.95 -13.03
N ARG A 157 9.45 21.58 -14.15
CA ARG A 157 10.79 20.96 -14.14
C ARG A 157 11.85 21.91 -13.61
N ALA A 158 11.79 23.19 -13.98
CA ALA A 158 12.71 24.21 -13.49
C ALA A 158 12.53 24.42 -11.97
N ASP A 159 11.28 24.51 -11.50
CA ASP A 159 10.95 24.63 -10.08
C ASP A 159 11.40 23.41 -9.29
N LEU A 160 11.16 22.20 -9.81
CA LEU A 160 11.63 20.96 -9.20
C LEU A 160 13.15 20.92 -9.12
N ALA A 161 13.86 21.35 -10.17
CA ALA A 161 15.31 21.43 -10.17
C ALA A 161 15.82 22.45 -9.14
N ALA A 162 15.14 23.59 -8.99
CA ALA A 162 15.46 24.59 -7.97
C ALA A 162 15.26 24.03 -6.56
N PHE A 163 14.10 23.42 -6.30
CA PHE A 163 13.81 22.77 -5.03
C PHE A 163 14.85 21.70 -4.67
N ARG A 164 15.26 20.86 -5.63
CA ARG A 164 16.27 19.82 -5.40
C ARG A 164 17.66 20.36 -5.09
N ARG A 165 18.00 21.59 -5.52
CA ARG A 165 19.27 22.24 -5.16
C ARG A 165 19.27 22.78 -3.74
N THR A 166 18.11 23.19 -3.22
CA THR A 166 17.96 23.70 -1.86
C THR A 166 17.67 22.62 -0.83
N TRP A 167 17.10 21.48 -1.27
CA TRP A 167 16.66 20.41 -0.39
C TRP A 167 17.84 19.71 0.30
N ALA A 168 18.11 20.11 1.53
CA ALA A 168 19.03 19.47 2.46
C ALA A 168 18.27 18.55 3.44
N TYR A 169 18.96 17.58 4.04
CA TYR A 169 18.38 16.75 5.10
C TYR A 169 18.53 17.46 6.43
N VAL A 170 17.51 18.19 6.86
CA VAL A 170 17.54 19.03 8.06
C VAL A 170 16.44 18.64 9.05
N GLY A 171 16.63 18.97 10.32
CA GLY A 171 15.57 18.88 11.32
C GLY A 171 16.07 18.83 12.76
N ALA A 172 15.18 19.11 13.70
CA ALA A 172 15.49 19.16 15.13
C ALA A 172 15.55 17.76 15.78
N ASP A 173 14.58 16.90 15.49
CA ASP A 173 14.55 15.50 15.90
C ASP A 173 14.87 14.59 14.69
N PRO A 174 15.83 13.64 14.80
CA PRO A 174 16.23 12.82 13.68
C PRO A 174 15.17 11.79 13.25
N VAL A 175 14.30 11.33 14.16
CA VAL A 175 13.19 10.41 13.83
C VAL A 175 12.11 11.17 13.07
N ASP A 176 11.73 12.35 13.54
CA ASP A 176 10.74 13.16 12.85
C ASP A 176 11.23 13.57 11.47
N ALA A 177 12.48 14.04 11.39
CA ALA A 177 13.09 14.47 10.16
C ALA A 177 13.18 13.33 9.13
N VAL A 178 13.51 12.10 9.53
CA VAL A 178 13.61 10.98 8.57
C VAL A 178 12.25 10.64 7.96
N VAL A 179 11.18 10.66 8.76
CA VAL A 179 9.81 10.37 8.30
C VAL A 179 9.32 11.47 7.35
N VAL A 180 9.54 12.74 7.69
CA VAL A 180 9.15 13.87 6.84
C VAL A 180 9.96 13.89 5.54
N HIS A 181 11.27 13.62 5.60
CA HIS A 181 12.10 13.55 4.40
C HIS A 181 11.74 12.40 3.47
N ASP A 182 11.34 11.22 3.98
CA ASP A 182 10.79 10.16 3.12
C ASP A 182 9.48 10.59 2.44
N ALA A 183 8.61 11.31 3.17
CA ALA A 183 7.37 11.85 2.60
C ALA A 183 7.64 12.88 1.49
N ILE A 184 8.58 13.81 1.70
CA ILE A 184 9.05 14.76 0.68
C ILE A 184 9.63 14.01 -0.53
N ALA A 185 10.45 12.98 -0.30
CA ALA A 185 10.99 12.15 -1.38
C ALA A 185 9.88 11.46 -2.18
N GLY A 186 8.82 10.99 -1.51
CA GLY A 186 7.63 10.42 -2.13
C GLY A 186 6.90 11.41 -3.03
N LEU A 187 6.69 12.64 -2.55
CA LEU A 187 6.07 13.71 -3.34
C LEU A 187 6.91 14.10 -4.56
N VAL A 188 8.23 14.20 -4.41
CA VAL A 188 9.17 14.45 -5.53
C VAL A 188 9.12 13.33 -6.57
N ARG A 189 9.06 12.06 -6.13
CA ARG A 189 8.89 10.92 -7.05
C ARG A 189 7.56 10.97 -7.77
N GLY A 190 6.47 11.33 -7.08
CA GLY A 190 5.15 11.54 -7.69
C GLY A 190 5.18 12.63 -8.76
N CYS A 191 5.77 13.78 -8.43
CA CYS A 191 5.98 14.88 -9.38
C CYS A 191 6.75 14.44 -10.64
N LEU A 192 7.84 13.70 -10.48
CA LEU A 192 8.61 13.15 -11.60
C LEU A 192 7.81 12.14 -12.43
N ALA A 193 7.03 11.27 -11.79
CA ALA A 193 6.21 10.29 -12.48
C ALA A 193 5.14 10.97 -13.35
N ASP A 194 4.46 11.97 -12.82
CA ASP A 194 3.47 12.77 -13.56
C ASP A 194 4.13 13.58 -14.69
N LEU A 195 5.26 14.24 -14.45
CA LEU A 195 6.01 14.93 -15.50
C LEU A 195 6.42 13.99 -16.64
N ASN A 196 6.84 12.77 -16.32
CA ASN A 196 7.18 11.77 -17.33
C ASN A 196 5.94 11.38 -18.17
N ARG A 197 4.75 11.32 -17.58
CA ARG A 197 3.49 11.10 -18.33
C ARG A 197 3.20 12.26 -19.27
N VAL A 198 3.33 13.50 -18.80
CA VAL A 198 3.16 14.71 -19.64
C VAL A 198 4.12 14.71 -20.83
N LEU A 199 5.39 14.43 -20.58
CA LEU A 199 6.42 14.44 -21.61
C LEU A 199 6.27 13.28 -22.60
N SER A 200 5.67 12.17 -22.20
CA SER A 200 5.43 11.00 -23.06
C SER A 200 4.14 11.09 -23.88
N ALA A 201 3.24 12.04 -23.57
CA ALA A 201 1.96 12.18 -24.26
C ALA A 201 2.12 12.50 -25.75
N THR A 202 1.57 11.68 -26.65
CA THR A 202 1.63 11.93 -28.09
C THR A 202 0.35 12.60 -28.57
N PRO A 203 0.42 13.60 -29.47
CA PRO A 203 -0.79 14.14 -30.09
C PRO A 203 -1.47 13.03 -30.92
N SER A 204 -2.68 12.63 -30.56
CA SER A 204 -3.50 11.71 -31.35
C SER A 204 -4.80 12.37 -31.78
N ASP A 205 -5.15 12.27 -33.06
CA ASP A 205 -6.39 12.82 -33.63
C ASP A 205 -7.30 11.64 -33.99
N PRO A 206 -8.23 11.23 -33.10
CA PRO A 206 -9.56 11.84 -32.92
C PRO A 206 -10.02 12.00 -31.44
N THR A 207 -9.12 11.85 -30.47
CA THR A 207 -9.37 12.01 -29.02
C THR A 207 -8.57 13.17 -28.42
N ALA A 208 -8.19 14.15 -29.23
CA ALA A 208 -7.27 15.22 -28.88
C ALA A 208 -7.63 15.91 -27.55
N ALA A 209 -8.92 16.18 -27.29
CA ALA A 209 -9.37 16.80 -26.05
C ALA A 209 -9.16 15.91 -24.80
N LEU A 210 -9.39 14.59 -24.90
CA LEU A 210 -9.12 13.67 -23.79
C LEU A 210 -7.62 13.51 -23.54
N THR A 211 -6.81 13.45 -24.59
CA THR A 211 -5.36 13.40 -24.45
C THR A 211 -4.84 14.67 -23.78
N VAL A 212 -5.35 15.85 -24.16
CA VAL A 212 -5.02 17.12 -23.48
C VAL A 212 -5.46 17.07 -22.02
N ALA A 213 -6.67 16.61 -21.73
CA ALA A 213 -7.21 16.46 -20.38
C ALA A 213 -6.33 15.57 -19.48
N GLU A 214 -5.98 14.37 -19.93
CA GLU A 214 -5.09 13.45 -19.20
C GLU A 214 -3.70 14.08 -19.00
N THR A 215 -3.20 14.82 -19.98
CA THR A 215 -1.92 15.50 -19.86
C THR A 215 -1.99 16.62 -18.81
N ASP A 216 -3.07 17.41 -18.76
CA ASP A 216 -3.26 18.45 -17.74
C ASP A 216 -3.55 17.88 -16.34
N GLU A 217 -4.23 16.73 -16.24
CA GLU A 217 -4.39 15.98 -14.98
C GLU A 217 -3.03 15.67 -14.35
N HIS A 218 -2.10 15.13 -15.15
CA HIS A 218 -0.74 14.84 -14.70
C HIS A 218 0.03 16.12 -14.37
N LEU A 219 -0.07 17.18 -15.19
CA LEU A 219 0.59 18.46 -14.89
C LEU A 219 0.09 19.04 -13.55
N ALA A 220 -1.22 19.00 -13.29
CA ALA A 220 -1.83 19.44 -12.04
C ALA A 220 -1.34 18.60 -10.85
N GLY A 221 -1.24 17.28 -11.01
CA GLY A 221 -0.65 16.35 -10.03
C GLY A 221 0.81 16.69 -9.70
N ALA A 222 1.63 16.94 -10.73
CA ALA A 222 3.03 17.30 -10.57
C ALA A 222 3.21 18.61 -9.80
N ARG A 223 2.42 19.64 -10.12
CA ARG A 223 2.46 20.96 -9.45
C ARG A 223 2.11 20.86 -7.97
N VAL A 224 1.00 20.19 -7.64
CA VAL A 224 0.55 20.10 -6.25
C VAL A 224 1.49 19.24 -5.40
N ALA A 225 2.05 18.16 -5.97
CA ALA A 225 3.04 17.34 -5.27
C ALA A 225 4.31 18.15 -4.95
N LEU A 226 4.81 18.96 -5.90
CA LEU A 226 5.96 19.83 -5.66
C LEU A 226 5.65 20.92 -4.62
N ARG A 227 4.47 21.54 -4.68
CA ARG A 227 4.04 22.56 -3.72
C ARG A 227 3.97 22.00 -2.30
N ASP A 228 3.42 20.79 -2.13
CA ASP A 228 3.37 20.11 -0.83
C ASP A 228 4.76 19.71 -0.32
N ALA A 229 5.66 19.28 -1.22
CA ALA A 229 7.04 18.95 -0.88
C ALA A 229 7.79 20.19 -0.38
N ALA A 230 7.64 21.31 -1.07
CA ALA A 230 8.21 22.59 -0.68
C ALA A 230 7.65 23.06 0.67
N HIS A 231 6.32 22.98 0.86
CA HIS A 231 5.67 23.36 2.12
C HIS A 231 6.20 22.55 3.31
N LEU A 232 6.32 21.23 3.18
CA LEU A 232 6.87 20.38 4.24
C LEU A 232 8.34 20.70 4.54
N PHE A 233 9.17 20.90 3.51
CA PHE A 233 10.57 21.24 3.70
C PHE A 233 10.73 22.59 4.42
N ASP A 234 9.97 23.58 3.98
CA ASP A 234 9.94 24.93 4.54
C ASP A 234 9.44 24.97 6.00
N ARG A 235 8.58 24.02 6.38
CA ARG A 235 8.17 23.82 7.78
C ARG A 235 9.23 23.11 8.63
N LEU A 236 10.00 22.21 8.03
CA LEU A 236 11.05 21.44 8.70
C LEU A 236 12.32 22.27 8.92
N ASP A 237 12.63 23.16 7.98
CA ASP A 237 13.78 24.07 8.02
C ASP A 237 13.56 25.27 8.96
N ARG A 238 12.31 25.49 9.40
CA ARG A 238 11.97 26.54 10.37
C ARG A 238 11.89 26.00 11.79
N GLY A 239 12.81 26.43 12.63
CA GLY A 239 12.71 26.22 14.07
C GLY A 239 14.07 26.26 14.77
N ASP A 240 14.02 26.39 16.09
CA ASP A 240 15.22 26.25 16.91
C ASP A 240 15.72 24.81 16.90
N GLY A 241 17.04 24.63 16.89
CA GLY A 241 17.65 23.30 16.95
C GLY A 241 17.65 22.51 15.64
N VAL A 242 17.22 23.11 14.52
CA VAL A 242 17.40 22.56 13.17
C VAL A 242 18.89 22.36 12.89
N ARG A 243 19.26 21.16 12.44
CA ARG A 243 20.63 20.78 12.09
C ARG A 243 20.63 19.98 10.81
N ASP A 244 21.75 19.98 10.11
CA ASP A 244 22.00 19.00 9.04
C ASP A 244 22.04 17.58 9.65
N ARG A 245 21.34 16.66 9.01
CA ARG A 245 21.15 15.25 9.37
C ARG A 245 21.68 14.30 8.31
N ARG A 246 22.31 14.80 7.25
CA ARG A 246 22.77 13.97 6.14
C ARG A 246 23.67 12.83 6.60
N ASP A 247 24.68 13.14 7.41
CA ASP A 247 25.64 12.14 7.90
C ASP A 247 25.00 11.18 8.90
N THR A 248 24.08 11.69 9.74
CA THR A 248 23.28 10.85 10.66
C THR A 248 22.42 9.86 9.88
N PHE A 249 21.69 10.31 8.85
CA PHE A 249 20.87 9.42 8.03
C PHE A 249 21.71 8.44 7.21
N ALA A 250 22.85 8.87 6.68
CA ALA A 250 23.76 8.00 5.94
C ALA A 250 24.29 6.86 6.84
N SER A 251 24.68 7.20 8.06
CA SER A 251 25.20 6.25 9.05
C SER A 251 24.11 5.29 9.52
N ALA A 252 22.92 5.81 9.86
CA ALA A 252 21.77 4.99 10.25
C ALA A 252 21.34 4.04 9.13
N ALA A 253 21.27 4.53 7.88
CA ALA A 253 20.95 3.70 6.73
C ALA A 253 21.97 2.56 6.53
N ALA A 254 23.27 2.84 6.73
CA ALA A 254 24.30 1.81 6.63
C ALA A 254 24.16 0.73 7.72
N ALA A 255 23.95 1.15 8.97
CA ALA A 255 23.78 0.23 10.10
C ALA A 255 22.52 -0.64 9.93
N LEU A 256 21.39 -0.04 9.58
CA LEU A 256 20.12 -0.74 9.41
C LEU A 256 20.14 -1.71 8.21
N VAL A 257 20.81 -1.35 7.11
CA VAL A 257 21.01 -2.27 5.97
C VAL A 257 21.78 -3.52 6.41
N GLU A 258 22.88 -3.37 7.15
CA GLU A 258 23.64 -4.53 7.63
C GLU A 258 22.86 -5.36 8.65
N GLN A 259 22.04 -4.71 9.50
CA GLN A 259 21.16 -5.40 10.43
C GLN A 259 20.11 -6.25 9.70
N VAL A 260 19.41 -5.68 8.71
CA VAL A 260 18.46 -6.41 7.86
C VAL A 260 19.15 -7.57 7.15
N ARG A 261 20.33 -7.33 6.58
CA ARG A 261 21.11 -8.36 5.88
C ARG A 261 21.51 -9.51 6.79
N THR A 262 21.96 -9.20 8.01
CA THR A 262 22.35 -10.21 9.00
C THR A 262 21.14 -11.02 9.44
N ARG A 263 20.05 -10.37 9.83
CA ARG A 263 18.82 -11.07 10.23
C ARG A 263 18.24 -11.94 9.12
N ARG A 264 18.30 -11.47 7.87
CA ARG A 264 17.87 -12.27 6.69
C ARG A 264 18.74 -13.52 6.52
N ARG A 265 20.07 -13.43 6.75
CA ARG A 265 20.98 -14.60 6.73
C ARG A 265 20.66 -15.57 7.86
N ASP A 266 20.46 -15.07 9.08
CA ASP A 266 20.16 -15.89 10.25
C ASP A 266 18.86 -16.68 10.08
N LEU A 267 17.90 -16.11 9.34
CA LEU A 267 16.65 -16.76 8.98
C LEU A 267 16.72 -17.69 7.77
N GLY A 268 17.88 -17.87 7.14
CA GLY A 268 18.02 -18.68 5.92
C GLY A 268 17.23 -18.10 4.73
N LEU A 269 17.03 -16.78 4.71
CA LEU A 269 16.28 -16.05 3.68
C LEU A 269 17.20 -15.29 2.72
N ALA A 270 18.52 -15.33 2.94
CA ALA A 270 19.50 -14.64 2.09
C ALA A 270 19.71 -15.34 0.73
N ASP A 271 19.58 -16.66 0.72
CA ASP A 271 19.81 -17.51 -0.46
C ASP A 271 18.56 -18.35 -0.76
N GLY A 272 18.19 -18.44 -2.04
CA GLY A 272 17.11 -19.31 -2.52
C GLY A 272 16.11 -18.60 -3.42
N THR A 273 15.62 -19.33 -4.44
CA THR A 273 14.50 -18.86 -5.26
C THR A 273 13.21 -19.07 -4.47
N PRO A 274 12.35 -18.05 -4.30
CA PRO A 274 11.05 -18.26 -3.68
C PRO A 274 10.30 -19.36 -4.43
N THR A 275 9.84 -20.40 -3.74
CA THR A 275 9.00 -21.42 -4.36
C THR A 275 7.69 -20.77 -4.81
N SER A 276 7.29 -21.04 -6.06
CA SER A 276 6.03 -20.54 -6.59
C SER A 276 4.90 -21.47 -6.17
N GLY A 277 4.01 -20.98 -5.32
CA GLY A 277 2.79 -21.70 -4.91
C GLY A 277 2.74 -21.90 -3.39
N VAL A 278 1.57 -21.63 -2.83
CA VAL A 278 1.26 -21.95 -1.43
C VAL A 278 1.18 -23.48 -1.31
N PRO A 279 1.71 -24.10 -0.24
CA PRO A 279 1.52 -25.54 -0.02
C PRO A 279 0.04 -25.91 -0.04
N GLU A 280 -0.30 -27.01 -0.71
CA GLU A 280 -1.67 -27.53 -0.74
C GLU A 280 -2.10 -27.90 0.69
N GLY A 281 -3.32 -27.50 1.09
CA GLY A 281 -3.82 -27.71 2.44
C GLY A 281 -3.21 -26.81 3.53
N ALA A 282 -2.39 -25.81 3.16
CA ALA A 282 -1.79 -24.91 4.15
C ALA A 282 -2.84 -24.11 4.93
N VAL A 283 -2.79 -24.23 6.25
CA VAL A 283 -3.64 -23.43 7.15
C VAL A 283 -3.24 -21.95 7.09
N PRO A 284 -4.10 -21.00 7.53
CA PRO A 284 -3.83 -19.57 7.36
C PRO A 284 -2.47 -19.09 7.89
N ALA A 285 -1.98 -19.67 8.99
CA ALA A 285 -0.68 -19.31 9.55
C ALA A 285 0.51 -19.78 8.69
N GLU A 286 0.43 -20.98 8.12
CA GLU A 286 1.45 -21.51 7.20
C GLU A 286 1.47 -20.75 5.89
N ARG A 287 0.28 -20.41 5.36
CA ARG A 287 0.14 -19.56 4.17
C ARG A 287 0.74 -18.17 4.42
N ALA A 288 0.39 -17.54 5.54
CA ALA A 288 0.96 -16.25 5.92
C ALA A 288 2.49 -16.32 6.04
N LEU A 289 3.03 -17.36 6.69
CA LEU A 289 4.46 -17.58 6.79
C LEU A 289 5.11 -17.68 5.40
N HIS A 290 4.60 -18.56 4.54
CA HIS A 290 5.11 -18.76 3.20
C HIS A 290 5.14 -17.46 2.38
N GLU A 291 4.06 -16.68 2.41
CA GLU A 291 4.00 -15.39 1.73
C GLU A 291 5.02 -14.39 2.27
N ARG A 292 5.17 -14.29 3.59
CA ARG A 292 6.11 -13.36 4.22
C ARG A 292 7.57 -13.76 3.99
N GLU A 293 7.88 -15.06 3.97
CA GLU A 293 9.20 -15.54 3.55
C GLU A 293 9.49 -15.21 2.08
N ARG A 294 8.50 -15.37 1.20
CA ARG A 294 8.62 -14.98 -0.21
C ARG A 294 8.87 -13.48 -0.37
N ASP A 295 8.15 -12.65 0.37
CA ASP A 295 8.35 -11.20 0.37
C ASP A 295 9.75 -10.83 0.89
N ALA A 296 10.18 -11.45 2.00
CA ALA A 296 11.50 -11.22 2.59
C ALA A 296 12.66 -11.67 1.68
N ARG A 297 12.49 -12.76 0.91
CA ARG A 297 13.48 -13.23 -0.07
C ARG A 297 13.57 -12.33 -1.30
N ARG A 298 12.44 -11.78 -1.77
CA ARG A 298 12.46 -10.77 -2.84
C ARG A 298 13.26 -9.55 -2.40
N GLY A 299 13.12 -9.20 -1.13
CA GLY A 299 13.87 -8.13 -0.46
C GLY A 299 13.46 -6.72 -0.90
N ALA A 300 13.50 -5.78 0.03
CA ALA A 300 13.39 -4.37 -0.31
C ALA A 300 14.66 -3.85 -1.02
N ARG A 301 14.50 -2.79 -1.83
CA ARG A 301 15.57 -2.10 -2.56
C ARG A 301 16.41 -1.19 -1.64
N ILE A 302 16.65 -1.59 -0.40
CA ILE A 302 17.25 -0.74 0.63
C ILE A 302 18.68 -0.35 0.25
N GLU A 303 19.45 -1.32 -0.24
CA GLU A 303 20.83 -1.11 -0.69
C GLU A 303 20.90 -0.10 -1.83
N GLU A 304 19.93 -0.12 -2.75
CA GLU A 304 19.85 0.83 -3.85
C GLU A 304 19.51 2.24 -3.35
N PHE A 305 18.55 2.38 -2.45
CA PHE A 305 18.22 3.68 -1.86
C PHE A 305 19.42 4.27 -1.11
N ARG A 306 20.16 3.43 -0.38
CA ARG A 306 21.40 3.86 0.29
C ARG A 306 22.46 4.28 -0.75
N ALA A 307 22.69 3.47 -1.78
CA ALA A 307 23.72 3.73 -2.80
C ALA A 307 23.45 5.00 -3.60
N THR A 308 22.18 5.35 -3.82
CA THR A 308 21.75 6.57 -4.51
C THR A 308 21.66 7.80 -3.60
N GLY A 309 21.98 7.66 -2.31
CA GLY A 309 21.93 8.75 -1.33
C GLY A 309 20.53 9.08 -0.83
N ALA A 310 19.51 8.28 -1.14
CA ALA A 310 18.15 8.40 -0.64
C ALA A 310 18.03 7.83 0.79
N PHE A 311 18.85 8.32 1.72
CA PHE A 311 19.00 7.76 3.07
C PHE A 311 17.70 7.69 3.87
N PRO A 312 16.82 8.72 3.87
CA PRO A 312 15.54 8.64 4.57
C PRO A 312 14.67 7.47 4.10
N ARG A 313 14.64 7.24 2.78
CA ARG A 313 13.93 6.09 2.20
C ARG A 313 14.56 4.78 2.64
N ALA A 314 15.89 4.68 2.62
CA ALA A 314 16.58 3.48 3.06
C ALA A 314 16.26 3.14 4.53
N VAL A 315 16.25 4.14 5.41
CA VAL A 315 15.88 3.97 6.83
C VAL A 315 14.43 3.50 6.98
N VAL A 316 13.48 4.14 6.30
CA VAL A 316 12.05 3.78 6.36
C VAL A 316 11.78 2.39 5.76
N GLU A 317 12.48 1.99 4.70
CA GLU A 317 12.33 0.63 4.15
C GLU A 317 12.99 -0.41 5.07
N ALA A 318 14.10 -0.08 5.74
CA ALA A 318 14.67 -0.96 6.75
C ALA A 318 13.73 -1.17 7.94
N HIS A 319 13.01 -0.13 8.39
CA HIS A 319 11.94 -0.28 9.38
C HIS A 319 10.92 -1.36 8.98
N ARG A 320 10.43 -1.28 7.74
CA ARG A 320 9.44 -2.21 7.19
C ARG A 320 9.98 -3.63 7.09
N GLU A 321 11.22 -3.79 6.62
CA GLU A 321 11.87 -5.10 6.54
C GLU A 321 12.14 -5.70 7.92
N LEU A 322 12.56 -4.91 8.91
CA LEU A 322 12.77 -5.41 10.27
C LEU A 322 11.45 -5.92 10.90
N ALA A 323 10.34 -5.20 10.71
CA ALA A 323 9.03 -5.65 11.15
C ALA A 323 8.56 -6.92 10.40
N LEU A 324 8.86 -7.02 9.09
CA LEU A 324 8.59 -8.21 8.28
C LEU A 324 9.39 -9.42 8.75
N LEU A 325 10.69 -9.29 8.98
CA LEU A 325 11.56 -10.38 9.44
C LEU A 325 11.17 -10.85 10.85
N GLY A 326 10.82 -9.93 11.74
CA GLY A 326 10.27 -10.27 13.05
C GLY A 326 8.92 -11.01 12.95
N ALA A 327 8.09 -10.65 11.98
CA ALA A 327 6.85 -11.38 11.69
C ALA A 327 7.12 -12.81 11.19
N VAL A 328 8.12 -13.01 10.33
CA VAL A 328 8.54 -14.35 9.89
C VAL A 328 8.98 -15.20 11.08
N GLU A 329 9.83 -14.67 11.96
CA GLU A 329 10.23 -15.36 13.19
C GLU A 329 9.04 -15.74 14.07
N THR A 330 8.12 -14.79 14.28
CA THR A 330 6.91 -15.00 15.08
C THR A 330 6.03 -16.11 14.48
N LEU A 331 5.86 -16.10 13.16
CA LEU A 331 5.05 -17.09 12.46
C LEU A 331 5.72 -18.47 12.45
N ARG A 332 7.04 -18.55 12.23
CA ARG A 332 7.80 -19.81 12.33
C ARG A 332 7.66 -20.42 13.71
N ALA A 333 7.94 -19.66 14.76
CA ALA A 333 7.84 -20.14 16.14
C ALA A 333 6.42 -20.67 16.46
N ARG A 334 5.39 -19.99 15.94
CA ARG A 334 3.99 -20.39 16.13
C ARG A 334 3.64 -21.68 15.36
N VAL A 335 4.12 -21.82 14.13
CA VAL A 335 3.92 -23.04 13.31
C VAL A 335 4.68 -24.21 13.94
N ASP A 336 5.94 -24.01 14.33
CA ASP A 336 6.80 -25.04 14.95
C ASP A 336 6.24 -25.50 16.30
N ALA A 337 5.58 -24.62 17.05
CA ALA A 337 4.87 -24.95 18.29
C ALA A 337 3.52 -25.65 18.09
N GLY A 338 3.05 -25.84 16.85
CA GLY A 338 1.75 -26.44 16.55
C GLY A 338 0.56 -25.53 16.87
N GLU A 339 0.76 -24.22 16.99
CA GLU A 339 -0.29 -23.22 17.27
C GLU A 339 -0.96 -22.67 15.98
N ALA A 340 -0.64 -23.28 14.84
CA ALA A 340 -1.29 -23.06 13.55
C ALA A 340 -2.58 -23.88 13.51
N VAL A 341 -3.70 -23.22 13.82
CA VAL A 341 -5.03 -23.84 13.86
C VAL A 341 -5.70 -23.74 12.48
N ASP A 342 -6.28 -24.84 12.02
CA ASP A 342 -7.16 -24.89 10.85
C ASP A 342 -8.57 -24.39 11.27
N PRO A 343 -9.06 -23.26 10.72
CA PRO A 343 -10.36 -22.72 11.10
C PRO A 343 -11.49 -23.59 10.56
N ALA A 344 -12.46 -23.91 11.42
CA ALA A 344 -13.61 -24.74 11.06
C ALA A 344 -14.96 -24.03 11.29
N SER A 345 -14.96 -22.80 11.80
CA SER A 345 -16.17 -22.09 12.20
C SER A 345 -16.07 -20.56 12.04
N ALA A 346 -17.23 -19.89 12.03
CA ALA A 346 -17.29 -18.43 12.09
C ALA A 346 -16.61 -17.85 13.34
N ASP A 347 -16.58 -18.59 14.46
CA ASP A 347 -15.89 -18.15 15.68
C ASP A 347 -14.36 -18.18 15.53
N ASP A 348 -13.82 -19.10 14.76
CA ASP A 348 -12.39 -19.12 14.42
C ASP A 348 -12.03 -17.91 13.55
N LEU A 349 -12.87 -17.60 12.57
CA LEU A 349 -12.74 -16.41 11.72
C LEU A 349 -12.76 -15.12 12.57
N ARG A 350 -13.73 -14.99 13.49
CA ARG A 350 -13.80 -13.88 14.47
C ARG A 350 -12.54 -13.80 15.31
N THR A 351 -12.01 -14.93 15.77
CA THR A 351 -10.81 -14.99 16.60
C THR A 351 -9.57 -14.55 15.83
N ILE A 352 -9.38 -15.02 14.59
CA ILE A 352 -8.27 -14.64 13.72
C ILE A 352 -8.31 -13.13 13.44
N ARG A 353 -9.47 -12.62 13.04
CA ARG A 353 -9.67 -11.18 12.79
C ARG A 353 -9.44 -10.33 14.04
N ARG A 354 -10.02 -10.72 15.18
CA ARG A 354 -9.86 -10.02 16.46
C ARG A 354 -8.40 -9.90 16.86
N ARG A 355 -7.61 -10.97 16.71
CA ARG A 355 -6.16 -10.95 16.99
C ARG A 355 -5.40 -9.94 16.12
N ALA A 356 -5.79 -9.78 14.85
CA ALA A 356 -5.21 -8.76 13.97
C ALA A 356 -5.55 -7.34 14.44
N ARG A 357 -6.82 -7.10 14.77
CA ARG A 357 -7.30 -5.80 15.28
C ARG A 357 -6.64 -5.42 16.61
N GLU A 358 -6.62 -6.35 17.57
CA GLU A 358 -5.97 -6.19 18.88
C GLU A 358 -4.47 -5.91 18.70
N ALA A 359 -3.76 -6.65 17.83
CA ALA A 359 -2.34 -6.42 17.60
C ALA A 359 -2.04 -5.01 17.05
N VAL A 360 -2.84 -4.51 16.12
CA VAL A 360 -2.71 -3.14 15.59
C VAL A 360 -3.01 -2.11 16.69
N ALA A 361 -4.10 -2.29 17.44
CA ALA A 361 -4.52 -1.37 18.50
C ALA A 361 -3.49 -1.30 19.64
N THR A 362 -3.01 -2.44 20.13
CA THR A 362 -1.97 -2.53 21.17
C THR A 362 -0.68 -1.87 20.71
N SER A 363 -0.21 -2.19 19.49
CA SER A 363 1.03 -1.58 18.97
C SER A 363 0.91 -0.07 18.78
N ALA A 364 -0.28 0.43 18.43
CA ALA A 364 -0.56 1.85 18.33
C ALA A 364 -0.58 2.56 19.71
N ALA A 365 -1.00 1.86 20.77
CA ALA A 365 -1.04 2.38 22.13
C ALA A 365 0.34 2.37 22.81
N ASP A 366 1.10 1.29 22.63
CA ASP A 366 2.39 1.04 23.30
C ASP A 366 3.58 1.76 22.63
N GLY A 367 3.40 2.21 21.39
CA GLY A 367 4.43 2.83 20.57
C GLY A 367 5.03 4.10 21.18
N ARG A 368 6.33 4.06 21.49
CA ARG A 368 7.12 5.21 21.97
C ARG A 368 7.66 6.07 20.83
N THR A 369 7.79 5.49 19.64
CA THR A 369 8.35 6.13 18.45
C THR A 369 7.23 6.38 17.44
N ARG A 370 6.24 7.17 17.90
CA ARG A 370 4.94 7.34 17.24
C ARG A 370 4.99 7.64 15.74
N PRO A 371 5.92 8.45 15.20
CA PRO A 371 6.01 8.68 13.76
C PRO A 371 6.24 7.41 12.93
N LEU A 372 7.17 6.56 13.36
CA LEU A 372 7.52 5.32 12.66
C LEU A 372 6.45 4.25 12.89
N ASP A 373 5.94 4.14 14.12
CA ASP A 373 4.87 3.19 14.45
C ASP A 373 3.64 3.42 13.58
N ARG A 374 3.18 4.67 13.51
CA ARG A 374 1.99 5.04 12.72
C ARG A 374 2.17 4.83 11.23
N LEU A 375 3.37 5.05 10.69
CA LEU A 375 3.64 4.83 9.27
C LEU A 375 3.30 3.40 8.85
N ARG A 376 3.67 2.41 9.67
CA ARG A 376 3.39 1.00 9.36
C ARG A 376 2.00 0.56 9.81
N LEU A 377 1.54 1.00 10.96
CA LEU A 377 0.24 0.59 11.51
C LEU A 377 -0.95 1.15 10.69
N HIS A 378 -0.79 2.31 10.05
CA HIS A 378 -1.78 2.82 9.09
C HIS A 378 -2.02 1.84 7.94
N ASP A 379 -0.95 1.36 7.30
CA ASP A 379 -1.04 0.41 6.18
C ASP A 379 -1.67 -0.93 6.62
N LEU A 380 -1.37 -1.37 7.85
CA LEU A 380 -1.93 -2.60 8.42
C LEU A 380 -3.42 -2.46 8.77
N ALA A 381 -3.84 -1.31 9.30
CA ALA A 381 -5.25 -1.00 9.52
C ALA A 381 -6.04 -0.97 8.21
N ALA A 382 -5.47 -0.36 7.16
CA ALA A 382 -6.05 -0.36 5.82
C ALA A 382 -6.15 -1.77 5.22
N ALA A 383 -5.17 -2.65 5.49
CA ALA A 383 -5.22 -4.05 5.06
C ALA A 383 -6.37 -4.82 5.73
N ILE A 384 -6.63 -4.60 7.03
CA ILE A 384 -7.81 -5.18 7.71
C ILE A 384 -9.10 -4.72 7.02
N ALA A 385 -9.24 -3.41 6.76
CA ALA A 385 -10.42 -2.87 6.10
C ALA A 385 -10.61 -3.43 4.67
N TYR A 386 -9.52 -3.69 3.96
CA TYR A 386 -9.55 -4.32 2.64
C TYR A 386 -10.11 -5.76 2.72
N TYR A 387 -9.62 -6.58 3.66
CA TYR A 387 -10.14 -7.94 3.84
C TYR A 387 -11.58 -7.93 4.39
N ASP A 388 -11.94 -6.94 5.22
CA ASP A 388 -13.31 -6.76 5.69
C ASP A 388 -14.27 -6.49 4.51
N ASP A 389 -13.87 -5.62 3.58
CA ASP A 389 -14.64 -5.29 2.39
C ASP A 389 -14.82 -6.52 1.49
N ASP A 390 -13.75 -7.29 1.24
CA ASP A 390 -13.83 -8.53 0.45
C ASP A 390 -14.78 -9.56 1.10
N LEU A 391 -14.75 -9.74 2.42
CA LEU A 391 -15.67 -10.62 3.14
C LEU A 391 -17.12 -10.11 3.17
N SER A 392 -17.34 -8.80 3.13
CA SER A 392 -18.67 -8.19 3.16
C SER A 392 -19.46 -8.35 1.85
N ARG A 393 -18.79 -8.71 0.75
CA ARG A 393 -19.39 -8.84 -0.59
C ARG A 393 -20.16 -10.14 -0.80
N TYR A 394 -20.12 -11.08 0.15
CA TYR A 394 -20.88 -12.33 0.04
C TYR A 394 -22.35 -12.12 0.45
N ASP A 395 -23.27 -12.59 -0.39
CA ASP A 395 -24.70 -12.56 -0.08
C ASP A 395 -25.00 -13.35 1.21
N ALA A 396 -25.93 -12.84 2.03
CA ALA A 396 -26.18 -13.37 3.39
C ALA A 396 -26.48 -14.88 3.41
N ASP A 397 -27.24 -15.37 2.44
CA ASP A 397 -27.69 -16.76 2.36
C ASP A 397 -26.66 -17.68 1.67
N ARG A 398 -25.60 -17.13 1.09
CA ARG A 398 -24.58 -17.90 0.37
C ARG A 398 -23.69 -18.64 1.35
N GLN A 399 -23.58 -19.95 1.16
CA GLN A 399 -22.57 -20.76 1.85
C GLN A 399 -21.21 -20.60 1.16
N VAL A 400 -20.19 -20.35 1.96
CA VAL A 400 -18.81 -20.14 1.52
C VAL A 400 -17.91 -21.17 2.19
N SER A 401 -17.09 -21.87 1.41
CA SER A 401 -16.07 -22.78 1.92
C SER A 401 -15.00 -21.99 2.67
N ILE A 402 -14.73 -22.35 3.93
CA ILE A 402 -13.70 -21.72 4.76
C ILE A 402 -12.29 -21.88 4.16
N PRO A 403 -11.89 -23.05 3.62
CA PRO A 403 -10.67 -23.16 2.82
C PRO A 403 -10.57 -22.15 1.66
N GLY A 404 -11.71 -21.77 1.08
CA GLY A 404 -11.81 -20.73 0.04
C GLY A 404 -11.47 -19.32 0.52
N LEU A 405 -11.51 -19.07 1.83
CA LEU A 405 -11.17 -17.78 2.48
C LEU A 405 -9.71 -17.70 2.92
N GLY A 406 -8.86 -18.62 2.42
CA GLY A 406 -7.47 -18.72 2.86
C GLY A 406 -6.64 -17.45 2.63
N TRP A 407 -6.98 -16.63 1.64
CA TRP A 407 -6.30 -15.36 1.35
C TRP A 407 -6.56 -14.32 2.45
N GLU A 408 -7.83 -14.08 2.78
CA GLU A 408 -8.25 -13.11 3.79
C GLU A 408 -7.75 -13.52 5.18
N LEU A 409 -7.84 -14.81 5.50
CA LEU A 409 -7.40 -15.34 6.79
C LEU A 409 -5.88 -15.30 6.97
N ALA A 410 -5.12 -15.65 5.93
CA ALA A 410 -3.67 -15.46 5.95
C ALA A 410 -3.31 -13.97 6.03
N GLY A 411 -4.10 -13.11 5.38
CA GLY A 411 -4.03 -11.66 5.49
C GLY A 411 -4.11 -11.16 6.93
N TYR A 412 -5.16 -11.53 7.68
CA TYR A 412 -5.29 -11.19 9.11
C TYR A 412 -4.16 -11.74 9.97
N VAL A 413 -3.77 -13.00 9.77
CA VAL A 413 -2.66 -13.61 10.52
C VAL A 413 -1.36 -12.84 10.27
N SER A 414 -1.10 -12.46 9.02
CA SER A 414 0.05 -11.64 8.67
C SER A 414 -0.01 -10.25 9.30
N VAL A 415 -1.17 -9.59 9.28
CA VAL A 415 -1.33 -8.28 9.92
C VAL A 415 -1.00 -8.37 11.41
N ALA A 416 -1.53 -9.39 12.10
CA ALA A 416 -1.26 -9.61 13.51
C ALA A 416 0.24 -9.79 13.80
N ALA A 417 0.92 -10.62 13.00
CA ALA A 417 2.34 -10.89 13.17
C ALA A 417 3.22 -9.66 12.89
N VAL A 418 2.94 -8.90 11.83
CA VAL A 418 3.68 -7.68 11.51
C VAL A 418 3.43 -6.59 12.53
N ALA A 419 2.18 -6.37 12.96
CA ALA A 419 1.83 -5.34 13.93
C ALA A 419 2.64 -5.49 15.23
N ARG A 420 2.73 -6.71 15.78
CA ARG A 420 3.52 -7.04 16.98
C ARG A 420 5.01 -6.73 16.86
N ASN A 421 5.53 -6.65 15.64
CA ASN A 421 6.93 -6.40 15.34
C ASN A 421 7.20 -4.95 14.88
N VAL A 422 6.18 -4.08 14.85
CA VAL A 422 6.36 -2.66 14.51
C VAL A 422 7.15 -1.93 15.58
N VAL A 423 6.76 -2.04 16.85
CA VAL A 423 7.42 -1.31 17.95
C VAL A 423 8.91 -1.68 18.09
N PRO A 424 9.30 -2.98 18.09
CA PRO A 424 10.72 -3.35 18.08
C PRO A 424 11.50 -2.81 16.86
N ALA A 425 10.88 -2.78 15.68
CA ALA A 425 11.51 -2.22 14.49
C ALA A 425 11.69 -0.69 14.59
N SER A 426 10.71 0.01 15.16
CA SER A 426 10.80 1.45 15.40
C SER A 426 11.90 1.78 16.41
N ASP A 427 12.02 1.00 17.49
CA ASP A 427 13.07 1.16 18.49
C ASP A 427 14.47 0.94 17.89
N ALA A 428 14.64 -0.06 17.02
CA ALA A 428 15.89 -0.29 16.30
C ALA A 428 16.29 0.91 15.41
N VAL A 429 15.32 1.47 14.68
CA VAL A 429 15.56 2.66 13.84
C VAL A 429 15.87 3.89 14.69
N ALA A 430 15.14 4.12 15.78
CA ALA A 430 15.39 5.23 16.70
C ALA A 430 16.79 5.15 17.32
N ALA A 431 17.24 3.95 17.70
CA ALA A 431 18.59 3.72 18.21
C ALA A 431 19.65 4.04 17.16
N ALA A 432 19.45 3.61 15.91
CA ALA A 432 20.37 3.90 14.80
C ALA A 432 20.46 5.39 14.47
N LEU A 433 19.36 6.14 14.63
CA LEU A 433 19.29 7.58 14.36
C LEU A 433 19.83 8.46 15.49
N THR A 434 19.71 8.00 16.75
CA THR A 434 20.16 8.76 17.93
C THR A 434 21.57 8.40 18.37
N GLY A 435 22.15 7.31 17.84
CA GLY A 435 23.48 6.84 18.22
C GLY A 435 23.52 6.10 19.56
N SER A 436 22.37 5.78 20.14
CA SER A 436 22.23 5.09 21.44
C SER A 436 22.45 3.57 21.37
N GLY A 437 23.08 3.07 20.31
CA GLY A 437 23.24 1.64 20.02
C GLY A 437 24.67 1.26 19.61
N ALA A 438 25.66 1.69 20.39
CA ALA A 438 27.03 1.17 20.35
C ALA A 438 27.40 0.56 21.71
#